data_AF-A0A382RH05-F1
#
_entry.id   AF-A0A382RH05-F1
#
_cell.length_a   1.000
_cell.length_b   1.000
_cell.length_c   1.000
_cell.angle_alpha   90.00
_cell.angle_beta   90.00
_cell.angle_gamma   90.00
#
_symmetry.space_group_name_H-M   'P 1'
#
loop_
_entity.id
_entity.type
_entity.pdbx_description
1 polymer ?
#
loop_
_entity_poly.entity_id
_entity_poly.type
_entity_poly.pdbx_seq_one_letter_code
_entity_poly.pdbx_strand_id
1 'polypeptide(L)'
;MSDDAMFKMPTIDLSAKSLLTLSQLGIFAVFAYWAVEGGVEDNFQYIFLVMMAGAGLALFLSVPNARMGVTLGIPAVMVVVGVAMGEDEMMFWAVFMLIMIGPIAYMPAMATGDPTLGLDDETRLQRLGIIWVVFALFMMVGMVGLADMAMEGELTEDDNDGNEYTVTLDSTQQTIAQGGLAVGVIGVLVFLLTAVMGREVGSMRPWHGGAMTAVALLIAAYLSMTGEGAPAESPMDFLMILCMVGLIALTPCVAYEGSEAAESE
;
A
#
# COMPACT_ATOMS: atom_id res chain seq x y z
N MET A 1 22.92 5.68 -20.77
CA MET A 1 22.38 4.30 -20.84
C MET A 1 21.89 4.08 -22.27
N SER A 2 22.06 2.89 -22.82
CA SER A 2 21.59 2.56 -24.18
C SER A 2 20.06 2.65 -24.25
N ASP A 3 19.51 3.16 -25.35
CA ASP A 3 18.06 3.24 -25.60
C ASP A 3 17.38 1.86 -25.71
N ASP A 4 18.16 0.77 -25.80
CA ASP A 4 17.70 -0.62 -25.90
C ASP A 4 17.76 -1.42 -24.57
N ALA A 5 17.89 -0.76 -23.42
CA ALA A 5 18.01 -1.48 -22.14
C ALA A 5 16.68 -2.15 -21.74
N MET A 6 16.71 -3.47 -21.46
CA MET A 6 15.53 -4.24 -21.02
C MET A 6 15.03 -3.88 -19.61
N PHE A 7 15.79 -3.07 -18.85
CA PHE A 7 15.46 -2.57 -17.52
C PHE A 7 16.22 -1.27 -17.23
N LYS A 8 15.75 -0.50 -16.25
CA LYS A 8 16.39 0.73 -15.78
C LYS A 8 16.62 0.67 -14.28
N MET A 9 17.88 0.77 -13.87
CA MET A 9 18.22 0.84 -12.46
C MET A 9 17.73 2.18 -11.88
N PRO A 10 16.92 2.18 -10.80
CA PRO A 10 16.51 3.41 -10.16
C PRO A 10 17.69 4.06 -9.44
N THR A 11 17.71 5.39 -9.38
CA THR A 11 18.61 6.11 -8.48
C THR A 11 18.17 5.83 -7.05
N ILE A 12 19.10 5.41 -6.19
CA ILE A 12 18.84 5.22 -4.78
C ILE A 12 19.64 6.27 -4.01
N ASP A 13 18.91 7.27 -3.53
CA ASP A 13 19.36 8.29 -2.60
C ASP A 13 18.37 8.40 -1.42
N LEU A 14 18.62 9.30 -0.47
CA LEU A 14 17.70 9.56 0.65
C LEU A 14 16.57 10.54 0.27
N SER A 15 16.28 10.73 -1.03
CA SER A 15 15.16 11.57 -1.46
C SER A 15 13.81 10.88 -1.28
N ALA A 16 12.74 11.67 -1.22
CA ALA A 16 11.37 11.17 -1.15
C ALA A 16 11.01 10.21 -2.30
N LYS A 17 11.56 10.45 -3.50
CA LYS A 17 11.33 9.60 -4.68
C LYS A 17 11.98 8.22 -4.55
N SER A 18 13.22 8.19 -4.08
CA SER A 18 13.94 6.93 -3.81
C SER A 18 13.28 6.15 -2.68
N LEU A 19 12.89 6.83 -1.60
CA LEU A 19 12.17 6.20 -0.49
C LEU A 19 10.81 5.65 -0.92
N LEU A 20 10.04 6.37 -1.75
CA LEU A 20 8.77 5.88 -2.30
C LEU A 20 8.96 4.62 -3.17
N THR A 21 10.03 4.59 -3.96
CA THR A 21 10.39 3.43 -4.80
C THR A 21 10.81 2.23 -3.92
N LEU A 22 11.56 2.48 -2.85
CA LEU A 22 11.94 1.45 -1.88
C LEU A 22 10.74 0.95 -1.06
N SER A 23 9.79 1.82 -0.71
CA SER A 23 8.53 1.42 -0.07
C SER A 23 7.74 0.47 -0.96
N GLN A 24 7.63 0.76 -2.26
CA GLN A 24 6.99 -0.15 -3.21
C GLN A 24 7.70 -1.52 -3.25
N LEU A 25 9.03 -1.53 -3.39
CA LEU A 25 9.80 -2.77 -3.39
C LEU A 25 9.63 -3.56 -2.08
N GLY A 26 9.67 -2.87 -0.94
CA GLY A 26 9.53 -3.46 0.38
C GLY A 26 8.19 -4.15 0.58
N ILE A 27 7.08 -3.56 0.10
CA ILE A 27 5.75 -4.20 0.16
C ILE A 27 5.76 -5.56 -0.58
N PHE A 28 6.29 -5.60 -1.80
CA PHE A 28 6.40 -6.86 -2.55
C PHE A 28 7.37 -7.85 -1.91
N ALA A 29 8.44 -7.38 -1.27
CA ALA A 29 9.34 -8.24 -0.52
C ALA A 29 8.66 -8.88 0.70
N VAL A 30 7.79 -8.13 1.40
CA VAL A 30 7.00 -8.68 2.50
C VAL A 30 5.98 -9.69 1.98
N PHE A 31 5.24 -9.40 0.91
CA PHE A 31 4.32 -10.39 0.31
C PHE A 31 5.04 -11.67 -0.13
N ALA A 32 6.26 -11.55 -0.67
CA ALA A 32 7.06 -12.70 -1.03
C ALA A 32 7.49 -13.52 0.20
N TYR A 33 7.75 -12.87 1.33
CA TYR A 33 8.09 -13.53 2.58
C TYR A 33 6.87 -14.22 3.21
N TRP A 34 5.73 -13.52 3.32
CA TRP A 34 4.48 -14.11 3.85
C TRP A 34 4.04 -15.36 3.09
N ALA A 35 4.37 -15.45 1.79
CA ALA A 35 4.11 -16.64 0.97
C ALA A 35 4.69 -17.96 1.54
N VAL A 36 5.76 -17.87 2.33
CA VAL A 36 6.49 -19.02 2.88
C VAL A 36 6.72 -18.91 4.39
N GLU A 37 6.04 -17.95 5.02
CA GLU A 37 6.07 -17.82 6.48
C GLU A 37 5.37 -19.03 7.11
N GLY A 38 5.90 -19.53 8.24
CA GLY A 38 5.42 -20.78 8.85
C GLY A 38 5.96 -22.06 8.21
N GLY A 39 6.51 -21.98 6.99
CA GLY A 39 7.08 -23.12 6.27
C GLY A 39 6.51 -23.25 4.87
N VAL A 40 6.94 -24.29 4.15
CA VAL A 40 6.41 -24.60 2.82
C VAL A 40 5.77 -25.98 2.83
N GLU A 41 4.46 -25.99 2.62
CA GLU A 41 3.59 -27.16 2.59
C GLU A 41 3.32 -27.61 1.16
N ASP A 42 3.28 -26.68 0.20
CA ASP A 42 3.02 -26.98 -1.20
C ASP A 42 3.90 -26.17 -2.19
N ASN A 43 3.82 -26.57 -3.47
CA ASN A 43 4.56 -25.89 -4.53
C ASN A 43 3.98 -24.51 -4.89
N PHE A 44 2.73 -24.23 -4.54
CA PHE A 44 2.08 -22.96 -4.85
C PHE A 44 2.70 -21.83 -4.02
N GLN A 45 3.04 -22.07 -2.76
CA GLN A 45 3.77 -21.12 -1.93
C GLN A 45 5.09 -20.66 -2.55
N TYR A 46 5.86 -21.58 -3.18
CA TYR A 46 7.07 -21.21 -3.93
C TYR A 46 6.75 -20.37 -5.18
N ILE A 47 5.66 -20.68 -5.89
CA ILE A 47 5.21 -19.89 -7.05
C ILE A 47 4.86 -18.48 -6.60
N PHE A 48 4.12 -18.35 -5.49
CA PHE A 48 3.70 -17.06 -4.96
C PHE A 48 4.88 -16.21 -4.47
N LEU A 49 5.86 -16.83 -3.79
CA LEU A 49 7.12 -16.19 -3.41
C LEU A 49 7.86 -15.62 -4.63
N VAL A 50 8.09 -16.44 -5.66
CA VAL A 50 8.82 -16.03 -6.86
C VAL A 50 8.05 -14.96 -7.62
N MET A 51 6.72 -15.08 -7.69
CA MET A 51 5.85 -14.12 -8.35
C MET A 51 5.89 -12.75 -7.66
N MET A 52 5.78 -12.69 -6.33
CA MET A 52 5.82 -11.45 -5.58
C MET A 52 7.21 -10.79 -5.61
N ALA A 53 8.27 -11.57 -5.39
CA ALA A 53 9.64 -11.07 -5.49
C ALA A 53 9.96 -10.57 -6.91
N GLY A 54 9.56 -11.33 -7.92
CA GLY A 54 9.71 -10.96 -9.33
C GLY A 54 8.92 -9.71 -9.69
N ALA A 55 7.70 -9.56 -9.19
CA ALA A 55 6.86 -8.38 -9.38
C ALA A 55 7.52 -7.12 -8.78
N GLY A 56 7.96 -7.20 -7.52
CA GLY A 56 8.66 -6.11 -6.84
C GLY A 56 9.92 -5.68 -7.59
N LEU A 57 10.75 -6.64 -8.00
CA LEU A 57 11.98 -6.37 -8.77
C LEU A 57 11.68 -5.79 -10.15
N ALA A 58 10.66 -6.30 -10.85
CA ALA A 58 10.29 -5.80 -12.18
C ALA A 58 9.81 -4.35 -12.12
N LEU A 59 9.04 -3.98 -11.09
CA LEU A 59 8.63 -2.60 -10.85
C LEU A 59 9.80 -1.71 -10.44
N PHE A 60 10.63 -2.18 -9.51
CA PHE A 60 11.82 -1.46 -9.04
C PHE A 60 12.78 -1.14 -10.19
N LEU A 61 13.03 -2.12 -11.06
CA LEU A 61 13.90 -1.99 -12.23
C LEU A 61 13.17 -1.37 -13.44
N SER A 62 11.94 -0.87 -13.26
CA SER A 62 11.14 -0.22 -14.31
C SER A 62 11.08 -1.04 -15.61
N VAL A 63 10.89 -2.36 -15.49
CA VAL A 63 10.80 -3.27 -16.64
C VAL A 63 9.57 -2.87 -17.49
N PRO A 64 9.69 -2.83 -18.83
CA PRO A 64 8.58 -2.47 -19.70
C PRO A 64 7.33 -3.32 -19.43
N ASN A 65 6.16 -2.68 -19.35
CA ASN A 65 4.87 -3.32 -19.06
C ASN A 65 4.76 -4.03 -17.70
N ALA A 66 5.74 -3.91 -16.80
CA ALA A 66 5.72 -4.58 -15.50
C ALA A 66 4.45 -4.28 -14.70
N ARG A 67 3.95 -3.03 -14.72
CA ARG A 67 2.73 -2.65 -13.97
C ARG A 67 1.51 -3.44 -14.40
N MET A 68 1.30 -3.56 -15.72
CA MET A 68 0.20 -4.36 -16.26
C MET A 68 0.39 -5.85 -15.93
N GLY A 69 1.62 -6.35 -16.08
CA GLY A 69 1.96 -7.74 -15.73
C GLY A 69 1.78 -8.04 -14.24
N VAL A 70 2.09 -7.11 -13.35
CA VAL A 70 1.96 -7.27 -11.91
C VAL A 70 0.50 -7.16 -11.48
N THR A 71 -0.21 -6.11 -11.90
CA THR A 71 -1.60 -5.88 -11.47
C THR A 71 -2.58 -6.90 -12.05
N LEU A 72 -2.38 -7.37 -13.29
CA LEU A 72 -3.26 -8.36 -13.91
C LEU A 72 -2.71 -9.78 -13.86
N GLY A 73 -1.40 -9.96 -13.96
CA GLY A 73 -0.78 -11.28 -13.99
C GLY A 73 -0.84 -11.99 -12.64
N ILE A 74 -0.67 -11.28 -11.51
CA ILE A 74 -0.80 -11.90 -10.18
C ILE A 74 -2.21 -12.48 -9.98
N PRO A 75 -3.31 -11.70 -10.09
CA PRO A 75 -4.66 -12.25 -10.03
C PRO A 75 -4.93 -13.34 -11.06
N ALA A 76 -4.43 -13.21 -12.29
CA ALA A 76 -4.65 -14.22 -13.33
C ALA A 76 -4.02 -15.56 -12.97
N VAL A 77 -2.79 -15.56 -12.43
CA VAL A 77 -2.14 -16.79 -11.95
C VAL A 77 -2.93 -17.39 -10.79
N MET A 78 -3.37 -16.59 -9.82
CA MET A 78 -4.20 -17.06 -8.70
C MET A 78 -5.50 -17.72 -9.19
N VAL A 79 -6.19 -17.12 -10.17
CA VAL A 79 -7.41 -17.73 -10.74
C VAL A 79 -7.08 -19.03 -11.47
N VAL A 80 -6.03 -19.07 -12.28
CA VAL A 80 -5.64 -20.30 -13.01
C VAL A 80 -5.29 -21.43 -12.05
N VAL A 81 -4.54 -21.14 -10.99
CA VAL A 81 -4.19 -22.13 -9.97
C VAL A 81 -5.42 -22.54 -9.17
N GLY A 82 -6.23 -21.60 -8.71
CA GLY A 82 -7.48 -21.88 -8.00
C GLY A 82 -8.40 -22.81 -8.78
N VAL A 83 -8.59 -22.57 -10.09
CA VAL A 83 -9.36 -23.48 -10.96
C VAL A 83 -8.69 -24.85 -11.09
N ALA A 84 -7.36 -24.91 -11.22
CA ALA A 84 -6.63 -26.15 -11.37
C ALA A 84 -6.65 -27.02 -10.10
N MET A 85 -6.68 -26.39 -8.92
CA MET A 85 -6.71 -27.04 -7.61
C MET A 85 -8.13 -27.24 -7.06
N GLY A 86 -9.14 -26.59 -7.64
CA GLY A 86 -10.53 -26.62 -7.17
C GLY A 86 -10.76 -25.75 -5.93
N GLU A 87 -9.96 -24.71 -5.75
CA GLU A 87 -9.99 -23.78 -4.61
C GLU A 87 -10.73 -22.50 -4.98
N ASP A 88 -12.06 -22.50 -4.77
CA ASP A 88 -12.92 -21.36 -5.10
C ASP A 88 -12.57 -20.09 -4.31
N GLU A 89 -12.02 -20.25 -3.11
CA GLU A 89 -11.58 -19.15 -2.25
C GLU A 89 -10.42 -18.36 -2.85
N MET A 90 -9.44 -19.05 -3.45
CA MET A 90 -8.30 -18.41 -4.12
C MET A 90 -8.75 -17.51 -5.28
N MET A 91 -9.82 -17.89 -5.98
CA MET A 91 -10.39 -17.07 -7.05
C MET A 91 -11.05 -15.79 -6.52
N PHE A 92 -11.67 -15.84 -5.35
CA PHE A 92 -12.21 -14.66 -4.67
C PHE A 92 -11.08 -13.72 -4.22
N TRP A 93 -10.04 -14.28 -3.58
CA TRP A 93 -8.84 -13.54 -3.16
C TRP A 93 -8.10 -12.86 -4.32
N ALA A 94 -8.17 -13.41 -5.54
CA ALA A 94 -7.57 -12.78 -6.72
C ALA A 94 -8.18 -11.39 -7.01
N VAL A 95 -9.48 -11.19 -6.78
CA VAL A 95 -10.14 -9.88 -6.96
C VAL A 95 -9.63 -8.88 -5.93
N PHE A 96 -9.49 -9.32 -4.69
CA PHE A 96 -8.91 -8.51 -3.62
C PHE A 96 -7.47 -8.10 -3.93
N MET A 97 -6.64 -9.04 -4.39
CA MET A 97 -5.27 -8.77 -4.81
C MET A 97 -5.20 -7.74 -5.93
N LEU A 98 -6.17 -7.71 -6.85
CA LEU A 98 -6.23 -6.66 -7.88
C LEU A 98 -6.42 -5.27 -7.27
N ILE A 99 -7.33 -5.15 -6.30
CA ILE A 99 -7.62 -3.88 -5.59
C ILE A 99 -6.42 -3.43 -4.76
N MET A 100 -5.68 -4.36 -4.16
CA MET A 100 -4.51 -4.05 -3.35
C MET A 100 -3.28 -3.71 -4.22
N ILE A 101 -2.92 -4.58 -5.17
CA ILE A 101 -1.71 -4.47 -5.99
C ILE A 101 -1.79 -3.32 -7.00
N GLY A 102 -2.98 -3.02 -7.54
CA GLY A 102 -3.15 -1.94 -8.52
C GLY A 102 -2.61 -0.59 -8.03
N PRO A 103 -3.14 -0.04 -6.91
CA PRO A 103 -2.64 1.18 -6.32
C PRO A 103 -1.14 1.12 -5.97
N ILE A 104 -0.66 0.02 -5.37
CA ILE A 104 0.76 -0.15 -5.02
C ILE A 104 1.65 -0.06 -6.27
N ALA A 105 1.24 -0.67 -7.39
CA ALA A 105 2.00 -0.68 -8.64
C ALA A 105 1.98 0.68 -9.37
N TYR A 106 0.85 1.41 -9.33
CA TYR A 106 0.64 2.61 -10.15
C TYR A 106 0.83 3.94 -9.40
N MET A 107 0.57 4.04 -8.10
CA MET A 107 0.71 5.30 -7.36
C MET A 107 2.14 5.88 -7.42
N PRO A 108 3.22 5.11 -7.15
CA PRO A 108 4.58 5.63 -7.26
C PRO A 108 4.93 6.15 -8.66
N ALA A 109 4.43 5.48 -9.70
CA ALA A 109 4.67 5.85 -11.08
C ALA A 109 3.94 7.14 -11.46
N MET A 110 2.69 7.28 -11.02
CA MET A 110 1.91 8.50 -11.25
C MET A 110 2.47 9.68 -10.44
N ALA A 111 2.94 9.45 -9.22
CA ALA A 111 3.55 10.49 -8.40
C ALA A 111 4.88 10.99 -8.99
N THR A 112 5.68 10.10 -9.57
CA THR A 112 7.01 10.43 -10.12
C THR A 112 7.00 10.89 -11.57
N GLY A 113 5.82 10.92 -12.21
CA GLY A 113 5.66 11.30 -13.60
C GLY A 113 6.28 10.33 -14.60
N ASP A 114 6.15 9.02 -14.36
CA ASP A 114 6.71 8.01 -15.25
C ASP A 114 6.09 8.08 -16.67
N PRO A 115 6.89 8.34 -17.72
CA PRO A 115 6.40 8.50 -19.09
C PRO A 115 5.81 7.22 -19.69
N THR A 116 6.13 6.05 -19.14
CA THR A 116 5.59 4.76 -19.61
C THR A 116 4.07 4.63 -19.39
N LEU A 117 3.49 5.51 -18.57
CA LEU A 117 2.04 5.58 -18.38
C LEU A 117 1.31 6.19 -19.58
N GLY A 118 1.99 6.97 -20.42
CA GLY A 118 1.38 7.65 -21.56
C GLY A 118 0.29 8.64 -21.17
N LEU A 119 0.37 9.21 -19.97
CA LEU A 119 -0.57 10.19 -19.43
C LEU A 119 0.09 11.57 -19.39
N ASP A 120 -0.66 12.60 -19.77
CA ASP A 120 -0.30 13.99 -19.47
C ASP A 120 -0.37 14.26 -17.96
N ASP A 121 0.24 15.36 -17.50
CA ASP A 121 0.35 15.69 -16.08
C ASP A 121 -1.03 15.87 -15.41
N GLU A 122 -1.97 16.52 -16.08
CA GLU A 122 -3.32 16.77 -15.55
C GLU A 122 -4.08 15.46 -15.34
N THR A 123 -4.15 14.62 -16.37
CA THR A 123 -4.80 13.31 -16.30
C THR A 123 -4.11 12.40 -15.27
N ARG A 124 -2.77 12.42 -15.21
CA ARG A 124 -1.99 11.62 -14.26
C ARG A 124 -2.31 12.00 -12.82
N LEU A 125 -2.28 13.30 -12.50
CA LEU A 125 -2.55 13.79 -11.14
C LEU A 125 -4.02 13.61 -10.74
N GLN A 126 -4.97 13.77 -11.67
CA GLN A 126 -6.38 13.49 -11.40
C GLN A 126 -6.60 12.02 -11.05
N ARG A 127 -6.05 11.10 -11.86
CA ARG A 127 -6.16 9.64 -11.61
C ARG A 127 -5.44 9.23 -10.33
N LEU A 128 -4.25 9.78 -10.08
CA LEU A 128 -3.51 9.56 -8.84
C LEU A 128 -4.36 9.94 -7.64
N GLY A 129 -4.97 11.13 -7.65
CA GLY A 129 -5.79 11.61 -6.55
C GLY A 129 -6.96 10.68 -6.23
N ILE A 130 -7.68 10.21 -7.26
CA ILE A 130 -8.79 9.25 -7.08
C ILE A 130 -8.28 7.92 -6.51
N ILE A 131 -7.22 7.37 -7.10
CA ILE A 131 -6.65 6.08 -6.68
C ILE A 131 -6.15 6.16 -5.24
N TRP A 132 -5.47 7.25 -4.89
CA TRP A 132 -4.95 7.46 -3.54
C TRP A 132 -6.08 7.52 -2.51
N VAL A 133 -7.17 8.25 -2.79
CA VAL A 133 -8.33 8.35 -1.86
C VAL A 133 -8.97 6.98 -1.65
N VAL A 134 -9.25 6.25 -2.74
CA VAL A 134 -9.86 4.92 -2.66
C VAL A 134 -8.96 3.97 -1.89
N PHE A 135 -7.66 3.97 -2.19
CA PHE A 135 -6.70 3.11 -1.53
C PHE A 135 -6.52 3.46 -0.06
N ALA A 136 -6.45 4.75 0.30
CA ALA A 136 -6.35 5.20 1.69
C ALA A 136 -7.56 4.75 2.52
N LEU A 137 -8.78 4.89 1.99
CA LEU A 137 -10.00 4.44 2.65
C LEU A 137 -10.04 2.92 2.77
N PHE A 138 -9.68 2.20 1.70
CA PHE A 138 -9.56 0.75 1.70
C PHE A 138 -8.55 0.28 2.75
N MET A 139 -7.38 0.91 2.84
CA MET A 139 -6.37 0.56 3.84
C MET A 139 -6.89 0.82 5.25
N MET A 140 -7.43 2.02 5.55
CA MET A 140 -7.86 2.37 6.90
C MET A 140 -9.04 1.54 7.40
N VAL A 141 -10.06 1.32 6.57
CA VAL A 141 -11.32 0.68 6.98
C VAL A 141 -11.33 -0.81 6.65
N GLY A 142 -10.84 -1.18 5.47
CA GLY A 142 -10.93 -2.56 4.97
C GLY A 142 -9.74 -3.44 5.32
N MET A 143 -8.52 -2.88 5.44
CA MET A 143 -7.32 -3.68 5.73
C MET A 143 -6.95 -3.66 7.21
N VAL A 144 -6.74 -2.48 7.79
CA VAL A 144 -6.22 -2.37 9.17
C VAL A 144 -7.33 -2.26 10.22
N GLY A 145 -8.60 -2.40 9.83
CA GLY A 145 -9.73 -2.45 10.76
C GLY A 145 -9.88 -1.28 11.74
N LEU A 146 -9.38 -0.08 11.39
CA LEU A 146 -9.35 1.06 12.32
C LEU A 146 -10.76 1.52 12.73
N ALA A 147 -11.76 1.30 11.86
CA ALA A 147 -13.14 1.61 12.18
C ALA A 147 -13.68 0.71 13.30
N ASP A 148 -13.42 -0.60 13.24
CA ASP A 148 -13.92 -1.58 14.21
C ASP A 148 -13.24 -1.37 15.57
N MET A 149 -11.92 -1.18 15.55
CA MET A 149 -11.16 -0.77 16.74
C MET A 149 -11.70 0.52 17.39
N ALA A 150 -12.11 1.51 16.61
CA ALA A 150 -12.62 2.78 17.13
C ALA A 150 -14.06 2.69 17.66
N MET A 151 -14.91 1.88 17.02
CA MET A 151 -16.35 1.83 17.28
C MET A 151 -16.72 0.73 18.26
N GLU A 152 -16.15 -0.45 18.06
CA GLU A 152 -16.46 -1.66 18.82
C GLU A 152 -15.40 -1.93 19.88
N GLY A 153 -14.18 -1.44 19.67
CA GLY A 153 -13.06 -1.69 20.58
C GLY A 153 -12.47 -3.09 20.40
N GLU A 154 -12.85 -3.78 19.33
CA GLU A 154 -12.44 -5.12 19.01
C GLU A 154 -12.08 -5.19 17.52
N LEU A 155 -11.11 -6.03 17.18
CA LEU A 155 -10.70 -6.37 15.83
C LEU A 155 -10.57 -7.88 15.74
N THR A 156 -11.35 -8.51 14.87
CA THR A 156 -11.27 -9.95 14.64
C THR A 156 -10.59 -10.21 13.30
N GLU A 157 -9.56 -11.04 13.33
CA GLU A 157 -8.71 -11.38 12.19
C GLU A 157 -8.41 -12.87 12.19
N ASP A 158 -8.00 -13.39 11.03
CA ASP A 158 -7.49 -14.75 10.89
C ASP A 158 -5.97 -14.71 10.89
N ASP A 159 -5.33 -15.61 11.65
CA ASP A 159 -3.88 -15.82 11.56
C ASP A 159 -3.48 -16.55 10.27
N ASN A 160 -2.17 -16.70 10.04
CA ASN A 160 -1.65 -17.40 8.85
C ASN A 160 -2.06 -18.88 8.77
N ASP A 161 -2.48 -19.49 9.88
CA ASP A 161 -2.97 -20.87 9.94
C ASP A 161 -4.51 -20.95 9.80
N GLY A 162 -5.18 -19.80 9.59
CA GLY A 162 -6.63 -19.68 9.47
C GLY A 162 -7.37 -19.76 10.81
N ASN A 163 -6.69 -19.56 11.94
CA ASN A 163 -7.35 -19.47 13.23
C ASN A 163 -7.79 -18.02 13.48
N GLU A 164 -9.07 -17.87 13.77
CA GLU A 164 -9.64 -16.59 14.18
C GLU A 164 -9.10 -16.19 15.56
N TYR A 165 -8.61 -14.96 15.66
CA TYR A 165 -8.25 -14.30 16.92
C TYR A 165 -8.94 -12.95 17.00
N THR A 166 -9.19 -12.50 18.24
CA THR A 166 -9.77 -11.18 18.49
C THR A 166 -8.81 -10.37 19.33
N VAL A 167 -8.44 -9.21 18.81
CA VAL A 167 -7.73 -8.18 19.55
C VAL A 167 -8.76 -7.29 20.24
N THR A 168 -8.69 -7.19 21.56
CA THR A 168 -9.57 -6.34 22.37
C THR A 168 -8.81 -5.14 22.92
N LEU A 169 -9.44 -3.97 22.83
CA LEU A 169 -8.86 -2.70 23.27
C LEU A 169 -9.47 -2.26 24.60
N ASP A 170 -8.62 -1.83 25.52
CA ASP A 170 -9.10 -1.12 26.70
C ASP A 170 -9.68 0.26 26.34
N SER A 171 -10.37 0.90 27.29
CA SER A 171 -11.00 2.22 27.06
C SER A 171 -10.03 3.32 26.59
N THR A 172 -8.77 3.26 27.00
CA THR A 172 -7.73 4.22 26.57
C THR A 172 -7.30 3.92 25.14
N GLN A 173 -7.04 2.65 24.83
CA GLN A 173 -6.71 2.18 23.49
C GLN A 173 -7.83 2.47 22.48
N GLN A 174 -9.09 2.22 22.85
CA GLN A 174 -10.24 2.55 22.02
C GLN A 174 -10.37 4.06 21.79
N THR A 175 -10.09 4.89 22.80
CA THR A 175 -10.04 6.35 22.63
C THR A 175 -8.92 6.78 21.67
N ILE A 176 -7.77 6.11 21.72
CA ILE A 176 -6.67 6.32 20.76
C ILE A 176 -7.11 5.91 19.35
N ALA A 177 -7.81 4.78 19.20
CA ALA A 177 -8.36 4.33 17.91
C ALA A 177 -9.33 5.36 17.32
N GLN A 178 -10.23 5.92 18.13
CA GLN A 178 -11.14 7.00 17.71
C GLN A 178 -10.39 8.25 17.27
N GLY A 179 -9.33 8.63 17.99
CA GLY A 179 -8.44 9.71 17.60
C GLY A 179 -7.73 9.42 16.27
N GLY A 180 -7.22 8.20 16.10
CA GLY A 180 -6.60 7.72 14.86
C GLY A 180 -7.57 7.78 13.68
N LEU A 181 -8.79 7.29 13.86
CA LEU A 181 -9.84 7.34 12.83
C LEU A 181 -10.17 8.77 12.45
N ALA A 182 -10.33 9.67 13.42
CA ALA A 182 -10.59 11.09 13.16
C ALA A 182 -9.45 11.74 12.37
N VAL A 183 -8.19 11.51 12.77
CA VAL A 183 -7.01 12.00 12.04
C VAL A 183 -6.95 11.44 10.63
N GLY A 184 -7.26 10.14 10.45
CA GLY A 184 -7.27 9.49 9.14
C GLY A 184 -8.32 10.06 8.20
N VAL A 185 -9.56 10.23 8.68
CA VAL A 185 -10.66 10.84 7.93
C VAL A 185 -10.34 12.29 7.57
N ILE A 186 -9.82 13.09 8.51
CA ILE A 186 -9.37 14.45 8.24
C ILE A 186 -8.25 14.45 7.19
N GLY A 187 -7.30 13.51 7.27
CA GLY A 187 -6.23 13.34 6.29
C GLY A 187 -6.75 13.13 4.87
N VAL A 188 -7.69 12.20 4.70
CA VAL A 188 -8.35 11.94 3.41
C VAL A 188 -9.11 13.15 2.91
N LEU A 189 -9.85 13.86 3.78
CA LEU A 189 -10.60 15.06 3.41
C LEU A 189 -9.67 16.21 2.98
N VAL A 190 -8.57 16.41 3.70
CA VAL A 190 -7.57 17.43 3.36
C VAL A 190 -6.95 17.12 2.00
N PHE A 191 -6.56 15.87 1.75
CA PHE A 191 -6.05 15.46 0.45
C PHE A 191 -7.10 15.64 -0.66
N LEU A 192 -8.33 15.18 -0.45
CA LEU A 192 -9.43 15.31 -1.42
C LEU A 192 -9.68 16.78 -1.80
N LEU A 193 -9.79 17.66 -0.79
CA LEU A 193 -10.05 19.08 -1.01
C LEU A 193 -8.90 19.76 -1.74
N THR A 194 -7.65 19.47 -1.36
CA THR A 194 -6.46 20.15 -1.90
C THR A 194 -5.99 19.57 -3.23
N ALA A 195 -5.79 18.26 -3.33
CA ALA A 195 -5.22 17.61 -4.52
C ALA A 195 -6.25 17.28 -5.60
N VAL A 196 -7.47 16.86 -5.23
CA VAL A 196 -8.49 16.41 -6.20
C VAL A 196 -9.40 17.55 -6.61
N MET A 197 -9.82 18.39 -5.65
CA MET A 197 -10.76 19.48 -5.91
C MET A 197 -10.07 20.83 -6.15
N GLY A 198 -8.76 20.93 -5.96
CA GLY A 198 -7.98 22.17 -6.15
C GLY A 198 -8.42 23.31 -5.21
N ARG A 199 -8.95 22.99 -4.03
CA ARG A 199 -9.41 23.97 -3.05
C ARG A 199 -8.34 24.23 -2.00
N GLU A 200 -8.17 25.51 -1.66
CA GLU A 200 -7.32 25.92 -0.56
C GLU A 200 -8.00 25.61 0.78
N VAL A 201 -7.26 24.98 1.70
CA VAL A 201 -7.69 24.69 3.06
C VAL A 201 -6.66 25.28 4.02
N GLY A 202 -6.75 26.59 4.25
CA GLY A 202 -5.74 27.33 5.02
C GLY A 202 -4.34 27.15 4.41
N SER A 203 -3.35 26.81 5.24
CA SER A 203 -1.98 26.51 4.78
C SER A 203 -1.76 25.02 4.46
N MET A 204 -2.80 24.19 4.46
CA MET A 204 -2.64 22.76 4.23
C MET A 204 -2.39 22.46 2.75
N ARG A 205 -1.38 21.63 2.53
CA ARG A 205 -0.96 21.07 1.23
C ARG A 205 -1.32 19.57 1.17
N PRO A 206 -1.47 18.96 -0.02
CA PRO A 206 -1.82 17.55 -0.18
C PRO A 206 -1.03 16.56 0.68
N TRP A 207 0.28 16.79 0.83
CA TRP A 207 1.14 15.91 1.61
C TRP A 207 0.75 15.86 3.10
N HIS A 208 0.18 16.93 3.66
CA HIS A 208 -0.31 16.93 5.05
C HIS A 208 -1.46 15.93 5.20
N GLY A 209 -2.35 15.84 4.20
CA GLY A 209 -3.39 14.82 4.14
C GLY A 209 -2.79 13.42 4.16
N GLY A 210 -1.76 13.19 3.33
CA GLY A 210 -1.02 11.93 3.31
C GLY A 210 -0.35 11.57 4.64
N ALA A 211 0.29 12.54 5.28
CA ALA A 211 0.93 12.33 6.58
C ALA A 211 -0.10 11.99 7.68
N MET A 212 -1.24 12.67 7.72
CA MET A 212 -2.31 12.37 8.68
C MET A 212 -2.89 10.96 8.48
N THR A 213 -3.18 10.58 7.24
CA THR A 213 -3.65 9.22 6.92
C THR A 213 -2.60 8.16 7.30
N ALA A 214 -1.32 8.41 7.01
CA ALA A 214 -0.27 7.48 7.41
C ALA A 214 -0.12 7.35 8.94
N VAL A 215 -0.28 8.45 9.69
CA VAL A 215 -0.34 8.41 11.17
C VAL A 215 -1.51 7.58 11.66
N ALA A 216 -2.68 7.68 11.02
CA ALA A 216 -3.83 6.84 11.36
C ALA A 216 -3.54 5.34 11.15
N LEU A 217 -2.87 4.98 10.05
CA LEU A 217 -2.45 3.60 9.81
C LEU A 217 -1.41 3.11 10.84
N LEU A 218 -0.47 3.98 11.26
CA LEU A 218 0.47 3.66 12.33
C LEU A 218 -0.23 3.44 13.67
N ILE A 219 -1.26 4.24 13.98
CA ILE A 219 -2.06 4.06 15.20
C ILE A 219 -2.78 2.72 15.14
N ALA A 220 -3.43 2.39 14.02
CA ALA A 220 -4.12 1.12 13.83
C ALA A 220 -3.16 -0.07 14.04
N ALA A 221 -2.01 -0.04 13.36
CA ALA A 221 -1.00 -1.07 13.49
C ALA A 221 -0.42 -1.18 14.91
N TYR A 222 -0.19 -0.06 15.59
CA TYR A 222 0.24 -0.10 17.00
C TYR A 222 -0.80 -0.77 17.90
N LEU A 223 -2.08 -0.51 17.67
CA LEU A 223 -3.16 -1.07 18.48
C LEU A 223 -3.38 -2.56 18.20
N SER A 224 -3.28 -3.01 16.95
CA SER A 224 -3.35 -4.43 16.62
C SER A 224 -2.23 -5.24 17.30
N MET A 225 -1.07 -4.62 17.50
CA MET A 225 0.09 -5.25 18.16
C MET A 225 0.06 -5.19 19.70
N THR A 226 -0.73 -4.29 20.29
CA THR A 226 -0.68 -4.01 21.74
C THR A 226 -2.00 -4.25 22.46
N GLY A 227 -3.08 -4.52 21.74
CA GLY A 227 -4.35 -4.95 22.31
C GLY A 227 -4.24 -6.33 22.98
N GLU A 228 -5.17 -6.61 23.88
CA GLU A 228 -5.26 -7.94 24.50
C GLU A 228 -5.68 -8.97 23.45
N GLY A 229 -5.03 -10.14 23.45
CA GLY A 229 -5.26 -11.17 22.42
C GLY A 229 -4.42 -11.02 21.15
N ALA A 230 -3.62 -9.95 21.02
CA ALA A 230 -2.71 -9.76 19.89
C ALA A 230 -1.71 -10.92 19.75
N PRO A 231 -1.49 -11.45 18.53
CA PRO A 231 -0.52 -12.51 18.28
C PRO A 231 0.92 -12.01 18.44
N ALA A 232 1.87 -12.96 18.46
CA ALA A 232 3.29 -12.61 18.39
C ALA A 232 3.63 -12.17 16.95
N GLU A 233 3.98 -10.89 16.80
CA GLU A 233 4.24 -10.27 15.50
C GLU A 233 5.52 -10.76 14.81
N SER A 234 5.44 -10.88 13.48
CA SER A 234 6.59 -11.13 12.64
C SER A 234 7.40 -9.84 12.46
N PRO A 235 8.75 -9.89 12.46
CA PRO A 235 9.57 -8.74 12.11
C PRO A 235 9.21 -8.11 10.76
N MET A 236 8.63 -8.90 9.85
CA MET A 236 8.23 -8.46 8.51
C MET A 236 6.95 -7.62 8.51
N ASP A 237 6.12 -7.71 9.55
CA ASP A 237 4.90 -6.91 9.68
C ASP A 237 5.26 -5.44 9.94
N PHE A 238 6.28 -5.19 10.75
CA PHE A 238 6.86 -3.85 10.91
C PHE A 238 7.38 -3.26 9.60
N LEU A 239 7.98 -4.10 8.74
CA LEU A 239 8.44 -3.67 7.43
C LEU A 239 7.25 -3.33 6.52
N MET A 240 6.19 -4.14 6.53
CA MET A 240 4.95 -3.84 5.80
C MET A 240 4.38 -2.49 6.22
N ILE A 241 4.22 -2.27 7.53
CA ILE A 241 3.70 -1.03 8.09
C ILE A 241 4.55 0.16 7.62
N LEU A 242 5.88 0.07 7.76
CA LEU A 242 6.80 1.13 7.35
C LEU A 242 6.67 1.44 5.85
N CYS A 243 6.59 0.40 5.02
CA CYS A 243 6.49 0.57 3.58
C CYS A 243 5.12 1.12 3.15
N MET A 244 4.02 0.69 3.79
CA MET A 244 2.68 1.24 3.55
C MET A 244 2.57 2.71 3.97
N VAL A 245 3.15 3.07 5.12
CA VAL A 245 3.27 4.46 5.57
C VAL A 245 4.05 5.30 4.58
N GLY A 246 5.19 4.77 4.09
CA GLY A 246 5.98 5.42 3.05
C GLY A 246 5.19 5.60 1.76
N LEU A 247 4.48 4.57 1.30
CA LEU A 247 3.63 4.64 0.11
C LEU A 247 2.54 5.73 0.25
N ILE A 248 1.82 5.74 1.37
CA ILE A 248 0.69 6.65 1.62
C ILE A 248 1.17 8.10 1.78
N ALA A 249 2.22 8.34 2.55
CA ALA A 249 2.71 9.70 2.85
C ALA A 249 3.58 10.29 1.72
N LEU A 250 4.46 9.49 1.12
CA LEU A 250 5.41 9.99 0.11
C LEU A 250 4.76 10.19 -1.26
N THR A 251 3.73 9.43 -1.61
CA THR A 251 2.99 9.60 -2.87
C THR A 251 2.52 11.06 -3.07
N PRO A 252 1.75 11.66 -2.15
CA PRO A 252 1.33 13.05 -2.30
C PRO A 252 2.48 14.05 -2.13
N CYS A 253 3.50 13.74 -1.32
CA CYS A 253 4.69 14.59 -1.20
C CYS A 253 5.42 14.71 -2.55
N VAL A 254 5.73 13.57 -3.18
CA VAL A 254 6.43 13.53 -4.47
C VAL A 254 5.59 14.15 -5.58
N ALA A 255 4.29 13.86 -5.62
CA ALA A 255 3.40 14.28 -6.70
C ALA A 255 3.07 15.78 -6.71
N TYR A 256 2.99 16.42 -5.53
CA TYR A 256 2.47 17.78 -5.40
C TYR A 256 3.47 18.80 -4.82
N GLU A 257 4.59 18.37 -4.22
CA GLU A 257 5.66 19.27 -3.76
C GLU A 257 6.90 19.24 -4.66
N GLY A 258 7.14 18.14 -5.37
CA GLY A 258 8.36 17.91 -6.15
C GLY A 258 8.59 18.91 -7.29
N SER A 259 7.56 19.65 -7.71
CA SER A 259 7.66 20.69 -8.75
C SER A 259 8.21 22.02 -8.24
N GLU A 260 8.01 22.39 -6.97
CA GLU A 260 8.49 23.69 -6.44
C GLU A 260 10.03 23.73 -6.29
N ALA A 261 10.67 22.57 -6.05
CA ALA A 261 12.13 22.48 -5.97
C ALA A 261 12.82 22.64 -7.33
N ALA A 262 12.14 22.32 -8.43
CA ALA A 262 12.71 22.45 -9.78
C ALA A 262 12.57 23.87 -10.36
N GLU A 263 11.68 24.71 -9.82
CA GLU A 263 11.54 26.12 -10.23
C GLU A 263 12.45 27.07 -9.44
N SER A 264 13.20 26.54 -8.45
CA SER A 264 14.11 27.30 -7.58
C SER A 264 15.59 26.99 -7.82
N GLU A 265 15.93 26.26 -8.88
CA GLU A 265 17.30 26.12 -9.42
C GLU A 265 17.47 26.86 -10.76
#